data_AF-A0A087BBV0-F1
#
_entry.id   AF-A0A087BBV0-F1
#
_cell.length_a   1.000
_cell.length_b   1.000
_cell.length_c   1.000
_cell.angle_alpha   90.00
_cell.angle_beta   90.00
_cell.angle_gamma   90.00
#
_symmetry.space_group_name_H-M   'P 1'
#
loop_
_entity.id
_entity.type
_entity.pdbx_description
1 polymer ?
#
loop_
_entity_poly.entity_id
_entity_poly.type
_entity_poly.pdbx_seq_one_letter_code
_entity_poly.pdbx_strand_id
1 'polypeptide(L)'
;MARSTARKRALNTLYEADEKSQDILSLLDERIAHPGAQTPLPDYAIEIVKGVAEHRRQIDMTLDEHSTGWKVRRMGVVDRNILRIAAWEILFNDDVPDKVAIDEALALAKTLCDDDSPAFIHGLLSAVCTAKNAAPAPESVTEEADEESSDSDAAASDPTDEGDVSDSSGASDEPAAPSAEIQPTVD
;
A
#
# COMPACT_ATOMS: atom_id res chain seq x y z
N MET A 1 -11.19 -19.99 -8.54
CA MET A 1 -10.79 -20.80 -7.38
C MET A 1 -9.52 -20.26 -6.73
N ALA A 2 -8.32 -20.46 -7.30
CA ALA A 2 -7.07 -20.00 -6.66
C ALA A 2 -7.02 -18.49 -6.39
N ARG A 3 -7.38 -17.65 -7.38
CA ARG A 3 -7.45 -16.18 -7.21
C ARG A 3 -8.53 -15.75 -6.22
N SER A 4 -9.70 -16.38 -6.24
CA SER A 4 -10.78 -16.09 -5.28
C SER A 4 -10.35 -16.40 -3.83
N THR A 5 -9.65 -17.54 -3.61
CA THR A 5 -9.05 -17.86 -2.31
C THR A 5 -8.00 -16.81 -1.93
N ALA A 6 -7.12 -16.41 -2.85
CA ALA A 6 -6.11 -15.40 -2.60
C ALA A 6 -6.72 -14.05 -2.19
N ARG A 7 -7.78 -13.58 -2.86
CA ARG A 7 -8.51 -12.35 -2.46
C ARG A 7 -9.06 -12.44 -1.05
N LYS A 8 -9.63 -13.58 -0.66
CA LYS A 8 -10.10 -13.80 0.72
C LYS A 8 -8.94 -13.76 1.74
N ARG A 9 -7.78 -14.30 1.39
CA ARG A 9 -6.57 -14.26 2.24
C ARG A 9 -6.03 -12.83 2.37
N ALA A 10 -6.02 -12.07 1.28
CA ALA A 10 -5.67 -10.65 1.28
C ALA A 10 -6.63 -9.82 2.13
N LEU A 11 -7.95 -10.03 1.97
CA LEU A 11 -8.99 -9.36 2.75
C LEU A 11 -8.81 -9.58 4.25
N ASN A 12 -8.56 -10.81 4.69
CA ASN A 12 -8.31 -11.10 6.11
C ASN A 12 -7.10 -10.32 6.65
N THR A 13 -6.03 -10.20 5.85
CA THR A 13 -4.80 -9.50 6.24
C THR A 13 -5.03 -7.99 6.35
N LEU A 14 -5.71 -7.40 5.36
CA LEU A 14 -6.05 -5.97 5.36
C LEU A 14 -7.05 -5.60 6.47
N TYR A 15 -8.04 -6.47 6.72
CA TYR A 15 -8.97 -6.34 7.84
C TYR A 15 -8.22 -6.33 9.17
N GLU A 16 -7.31 -7.29 9.39
CA GLU A 16 -6.52 -7.36 10.62
C GLU A 16 -5.64 -6.11 10.82
N ALA A 17 -5.00 -5.62 9.76
CA ALA A 17 -4.21 -4.39 9.81
C ALA A 17 -5.07 -3.18 10.24
N ASP A 18 -6.23 -3.00 9.62
CA ASP A 18 -7.15 -1.91 9.93
C ASP A 18 -7.70 -2.01 11.36
N GLU A 19 -8.14 -3.20 11.81
CA GLU A 19 -8.70 -3.40 13.16
C GLU A 19 -7.66 -3.14 14.26
N LYS A 20 -6.42 -3.59 14.03
CA LYS A 20 -5.31 -3.39 14.98
C LYS A 20 -4.64 -2.04 14.85
N SER A 21 -5.03 -1.24 13.85
CA SER A 21 -4.30 -0.03 13.45
C SER A 21 -2.79 -0.27 13.25
N GLN A 22 -2.45 -1.46 12.76
CA GLN A 22 -1.08 -1.88 12.45
C GLN A 22 -0.74 -1.49 11.02
N ASP A 23 0.53 -1.18 10.77
CA ASP A 23 1.00 -0.96 9.41
C ASP A 23 0.82 -2.23 8.54
N ILE A 24 0.32 -2.05 7.32
CA ILE A 24 -0.07 -3.16 6.44
C ILE A 24 1.16 -3.97 6.01
N LEU A 25 2.25 -3.31 5.62
CA LEU A 25 3.45 -3.98 5.13
C LEU A 25 4.15 -4.73 6.26
N SER A 26 4.23 -4.11 7.43
CA SER A 26 4.76 -4.74 8.63
C SER A 26 3.99 -6.02 9.00
N LEU A 27 2.65 -5.97 9.00
CA LEU A 27 1.82 -7.16 9.26
C LEU A 27 1.98 -8.23 8.16
N LEU A 28 2.11 -7.81 6.91
CA LEU A 28 2.35 -8.73 5.79
C LEU A 28 3.68 -9.48 5.97
N ASP A 29 4.75 -8.76 6.30
CA ASP A 29 6.08 -9.35 6.52
C ASP A 29 6.06 -10.34 7.69
N GLU A 30 5.36 -9.99 8.78
CA GLU A 30 5.11 -10.91 9.89
C GLU A 30 4.42 -12.19 9.44
N ARG A 31 3.42 -12.09 8.54
CA ARG A 31 2.67 -13.26 8.05
C ARG A 31 3.44 -14.11 7.05
N ILE A 32 4.31 -13.50 6.27
CA ILE A 32 5.21 -14.24 5.37
C ILE A 32 6.24 -15.01 6.19
N ALA A 33 6.85 -14.37 7.20
CA ALA A 33 7.86 -14.99 8.05
C ALA A 33 7.26 -16.03 9.02
N HIS A 34 6.07 -15.76 9.55
CA HIS A 34 5.42 -16.56 10.59
C HIS A 34 3.93 -16.81 10.25
N PRO A 35 3.62 -17.73 9.31
CA PRO A 35 2.24 -18.02 8.91
C PRO A 35 1.37 -18.66 10.02
N GLY A 36 1.99 -19.08 11.13
CA GLY A 36 1.29 -19.66 12.28
C GLY A 36 0.59 -20.98 11.93
N ALA A 37 -0.66 -21.14 12.39
CA ALA A 37 -1.50 -22.29 12.08
C ALA A 37 -2.18 -22.22 10.70
N GLN A 38 -1.99 -21.11 9.97
CA GLN A 38 -2.60 -20.92 8.65
C GLN A 38 -1.64 -21.39 7.57
N THR A 39 -2.17 -21.77 6.40
CA THR A 39 -1.32 -22.02 5.24
C THR A 39 -0.59 -20.74 4.82
N PRO A 40 0.59 -20.87 4.20
CA PRO A 40 1.28 -19.74 3.59
C PRO A 40 0.33 -18.88 2.75
N LEU A 41 0.56 -17.56 2.76
CA LEU A 41 -0.20 -16.66 1.91
C LEU A 41 0.06 -17.02 0.44
N PRO A 42 -0.97 -17.19 -0.39
CA PRO A 42 -0.79 -17.32 -1.83
C PRO A 42 -0.06 -16.10 -2.39
N ASP A 43 0.79 -16.27 -3.40
CA ASP A 43 1.55 -15.18 -4.01
C ASP A 43 0.65 -14.01 -4.44
N TYR A 44 -0.49 -14.31 -5.06
CA TYR A 44 -1.45 -13.29 -5.47
C TYR A 44 -2.09 -12.54 -4.28
N ALA A 45 -2.20 -13.19 -3.11
CA ALA A 45 -2.67 -12.49 -1.91
C ALA A 45 -1.60 -11.50 -1.40
N ILE A 46 -0.33 -11.87 -1.47
CA ILE A 46 0.80 -11.00 -1.13
C ILE A 46 0.82 -9.79 -2.07
N GLU A 47 0.68 -10.03 -3.38
CA GLU A 47 0.62 -8.99 -4.40
C GLU A 47 -0.50 -7.98 -4.13
N ILE A 48 -1.73 -8.45 -3.86
CA ILE A 48 -2.86 -7.58 -3.50
C ILE A 48 -2.52 -6.74 -2.27
N VAL A 49 -2.01 -7.35 -1.19
CA VAL A 49 -1.76 -6.64 0.07
C VAL A 49 -0.68 -5.57 -0.12
N LYS A 50 0.40 -5.89 -0.84
CA LYS A 50 1.47 -4.92 -1.16
C LYS A 50 0.94 -3.78 -2.01
N GLY A 51 0.25 -4.10 -3.10
CA GLY A 51 -0.29 -3.10 -4.02
C GLY A 51 -1.31 -2.18 -3.35
N VAL A 52 -2.19 -2.73 -2.51
CA VAL A 52 -3.12 -1.92 -1.70
C VAL A 52 -2.36 -1.02 -0.71
N ALA A 53 -1.31 -1.51 -0.06
CA ALA A 53 -0.51 -0.70 0.87
C ALA A 53 0.22 0.45 0.16
N GLU A 54 0.87 0.16 -0.98
CA GLU A 54 1.63 1.11 -1.79
C GLU A 54 0.73 2.22 -2.37
N HIS A 55 -0.46 1.86 -2.84
CA HIS A 55 -1.39 2.79 -3.47
C HIS A 55 -2.53 3.26 -2.57
N ARG A 56 -2.50 2.94 -1.27
CA ARG A 56 -3.63 3.13 -0.32
C ARG A 56 -4.23 4.53 -0.40
N ARG A 57 -3.37 5.56 -0.42
CA ARG A 57 -3.81 6.95 -0.44
C ARG A 57 -4.58 7.30 -1.72
N GLN A 58 -4.08 6.86 -2.88
CA GLN A 58 -4.73 7.11 -4.16
C GLN A 58 -6.04 6.32 -4.26
N ILE A 59 -6.03 5.05 -3.83
CA ILE A 59 -7.23 4.20 -3.78
C ILE A 59 -8.31 4.84 -2.91
N ASP A 60 -7.98 5.19 -1.67
CA ASP A 60 -8.96 5.77 -0.73
C ASP A 60 -9.50 7.11 -1.24
N MET A 61 -8.66 7.92 -1.89
CA MET A 61 -9.08 9.19 -2.49
C MET A 61 -10.04 8.97 -3.66
N THR A 62 -9.70 8.09 -4.61
CA THR A 62 -10.57 7.77 -5.75
C THR A 62 -11.91 7.18 -5.29
N LEU A 63 -11.90 6.29 -4.29
CA LEU A 63 -13.13 5.77 -3.72
C LEU A 63 -13.97 6.88 -3.05
N ASP A 64 -13.34 7.81 -2.34
CA ASP A 64 -14.03 8.94 -1.70
C ASP A 64 -14.60 9.95 -2.70
N GLU A 65 -13.94 10.17 -3.84
CA GLU A 65 -14.39 11.06 -4.92
C GLU A 65 -15.67 10.56 -5.58
N HIS A 66 -15.79 9.24 -5.73
CA HIS A 66 -16.95 8.61 -6.37
C HIS A 66 -18.03 8.17 -5.39
N SER A 67 -17.76 8.21 -4.08
CA SER A 67 -18.76 7.87 -3.07
C SER A 67 -19.72 9.04 -2.82
N THR A 68 -20.94 8.93 -3.34
CA THR A 68 -21.98 9.94 -3.14
C THR A 68 -22.61 9.81 -1.74
N GLY A 69 -22.24 10.70 -0.82
CA GLY A 69 -22.95 10.90 0.45
C GLY A 69 -22.38 10.19 1.68
N TRP A 70 -21.38 9.31 1.53
CA TRP A 70 -20.76 8.65 2.67
C TRP A 70 -19.25 8.44 2.46
N LYS A 71 -18.41 8.89 3.40
CA LYS A 71 -16.95 8.71 3.32
C LYS A 71 -16.54 7.24 3.47
N VAL A 72 -15.61 6.76 2.65
CA VAL A 72 -15.10 5.38 2.66
C VAL A 72 -14.64 4.95 4.05
N ARG A 73 -14.00 5.86 4.79
CA ARG A 73 -13.55 5.62 6.17
C ARG A 73 -14.66 5.24 7.15
N ARG A 74 -15.90 5.65 6.88
CA ARG A 74 -17.05 5.38 7.75
C ARG A 74 -17.79 4.08 7.37
N MET A 75 -17.34 3.36 6.34
CA MET A 75 -17.88 2.05 5.99
C MET A 75 -17.39 0.98 6.97
N GLY A 76 -18.11 -0.14 7.02
CA GLY A 76 -17.63 -1.34 7.69
C GLY A 76 -16.22 -1.71 7.22
N VAL A 77 -15.37 -2.21 8.14
CA VAL A 77 -13.96 -2.50 7.82
C VAL A 77 -13.84 -3.54 6.71
N VAL A 78 -14.77 -4.50 6.65
CA VAL A 78 -14.84 -5.50 5.58
C VAL A 78 -15.18 -4.83 4.24
N ASP A 79 -16.26 -4.06 4.16
CA ASP A 79 -16.71 -3.35 2.96
C ASP A 79 -15.60 -2.45 2.38
N ARG A 80 -14.97 -1.67 3.27
CA ARG A 80 -13.85 -0.79 2.89
C ARG A 80 -12.69 -1.56 2.30
N ASN A 81 -12.32 -2.70 2.89
CA ASN A 81 -11.19 -3.48 2.39
C ASN A 81 -11.54 -4.26 1.12
N ILE A 82 -12.79 -4.70 0.92
CA ILE A 82 -13.25 -5.24 -0.37
C ILE A 82 -13.13 -4.17 -1.46
N LEU A 83 -13.57 -2.94 -1.19
CA LEU A 83 -13.45 -1.82 -2.13
C LEU A 83 -11.99 -1.51 -2.45
N ARG A 84 -11.10 -1.49 -1.46
CA ARG A 84 -9.67 -1.24 -1.66
C ARG A 84 -9.01 -2.29 -2.55
N ILE A 85 -9.31 -3.58 -2.33
CA ILE A 85 -8.80 -4.67 -3.16
C ILE A 85 -9.28 -4.50 -4.61
N ALA A 86 -10.58 -4.31 -4.80
CA ALA A 86 -11.16 -4.21 -6.13
C ALA A 86 -10.68 -2.96 -6.88
N ALA A 87 -10.62 -1.82 -6.20
CA ALA A 87 -10.09 -0.59 -6.78
C ALA A 87 -8.61 -0.71 -7.12
N TRP A 88 -7.80 -1.40 -6.30
CA TRP A 88 -6.42 -1.68 -6.65
C TRP A 88 -6.33 -2.51 -7.93
N GLU A 89 -7.10 -3.60 -8.03
CA GLU A 89 -7.14 -4.43 -9.24
C GLU A 89 -7.54 -3.62 -10.48
N ILE A 90 -8.57 -2.77 -10.37
CA ILE A 90 -9.07 -1.93 -11.47
C ILE A 90 -8.05 -0.89 -11.92
N LEU A 91 -7.34 -0.26 -10.97
CA LEU A 91 -6.52 0.93 -11.26
C LEU A 91 -5.05 0.61 -11.53
N PHE A 92 -4.54 -0.51 -11.02
CA PHE A 92 -3.10 -0.80 -11.01
C PHE A 92 -2.74 -2.23 -11.44
N ASN A 93 -3.73 -3.10 -11.73
CA ASN A 93 -3.47 -4.47 -12.15
C ASN A 93 -4.11 -4.79 -13.50
N ASP A 94 -3.38 -4.53 -14.58
CA ASP A 94 -3.84 -4.78 -15.95
C ASP A 94 -4.04 -6.29 -16.27
N ASP A 95 -3.52 -7.20 -15.44
CA ASP A 95 -3.74 -8.65 -15.60
C ASP A 95 -5.15 -9.10 -15.15
N VAL A 96 -5.92 -8.21 -14.51
CA VAL A 96 -7.27 -8.47 -14.03
C VAL A 96 -8.26 -7.60 -14.80
N PRO A 97 -9.14 -8.21 -15.63
CA PRO A 97 -10.20 -7.43 -16.28
C PRO A 97 -11.12 -6.76 -15.25
N ASP A 98 -11.46 -5.49 -15.46
CA ASP A 98 -12.31 -4.68 -14.56
C ASP A 98 -13.58 -5.41 -14.12
N LYS A 99 -14.25 -6.08 -15.06
CA LYS A 99 -15.46 -6.86 -14.79
C LYS A 99 -15.21 -8.01 -13.81
N VAL A 100 -14.07 -8.67 -13.90
CA VAL A 100 -13.68 -9.78 -13.01
C VAL A 100 -13.40 -9.24 -11.60
N ALA A 101 -12.70 -8.10 -11.48
CA ALA A 101 -12.47 -7.46 -10.19
C ALA A 101 -13.80 -7.12 -9.49
N ILE A 102 -14.75 -6.54 -10.23
CA ILE A 102 -16.11 -6.25 -9.73
C ILE A 102 -16.85 -7.51 -9.33
N ASP A 103 -16.92 -8.52 -10.20
CA ASP A 103 -17.68 -9.75 -9.94
C ASP A 103 -17.14 -10.49 -8.69
N GLU A 104 -15.82 -10.47 -8.47
CA GLU A 104 -15.18 -11.07 -7.30
C GLU A 104 -15.39 -10.24 -6.02
N ALA A 105 -15.38 -8.91 -6.11
CA ALA A 105 -15.74 -8.02 -5.01
C ALA A 105 -17.18 -8.26 -4.53
N LEU A 106 -18.11 -8.43 -5.48
CA LEU A 106 -19.51 -8.75 -5.18
C LEU A 106 -19.67 -10.13 -4.58
N ALA A 107 -18.90 -11.12 -5.03
CA ALA A 107 -18.89 -12.44 -4.43
C ALA A 107 -18.46 -12.40 -2.96
N LEU A 108 -17.41 -11.64 -2.63
CA LEU A 108 -16.98 -11.43 -1.24
C LEU A 108 -18.05 -10.71 -0.43
N ALA A 109 -18.59 -9.61 -0.95
CA ALA A 109 -19.59 -8.79 -0.24
C ALA A 109 -20.83 -9.59 0.14
N LYS A 110 -21.37 -10.40 -0.80
CA LYS A 110 -22.53 -11.27 -0.53
C LYS A 110 -22.31 -12.30 0.57
N THR A 111 -21.06 -12.60 0.91
CA THR A 111 -20.71 -13.61 1.92
C THR A 111 -20.29 -13.03 3.26
N LEU A 112 -19.87 -11.76 3.30
CA LEU A 112 -19.20 -11.16 4.46
C LEU A 112 -19.79 -9.81 4.91
N CYS A 113 -20.68 -9.21 4.11
CA CYS A 113 -21.23 -7.89 4.36
C CYS A 113 -22.76 -7.96 4.53
N ASP A 114 -23.35 -6.82 4.91
CA ASP A 114 -24.79 -6.66 5.03
C ASP A 114 -25.49 -6.65 3.66
N ASP A 115 -26.81 -6.85 3.64
CA ASP A 115 -27.61 -7.02 2.41
C ASP A 115 -27.52 -5.84 1.44
N ASP A 116 -27.30 -4.62 1.95
CA ASP A 116 -27.19 -3.40 1.14
C ASP A 116 -25.79 -3.21 0.50
N SER A 117 -24.76 -3.84 1.06
CA SER A 117 -23.36 -3.63 0.66
C SER A 117 -23.06 -4.06 -0.79
N PRO A 118 -23.54 -5.20 -1.33
CA PRO A 118 -23.25 -5.59 -2.70
C PRO A 118 -23.73 -4.56 -3.75
N ALA A 119 -24.92 -3.98 -3.57
CA ALA A 119 -25.45 -2.98 -4.49
C ALA A 119 -24.63 -1.69 -4.45
N PHE A 120 -24.25 -1.27 -3.25
CA PHE A 120 -23.38 -0.12 -3.04
C PHE A 120 -21.99 -0.31 -3.68
N ILE A 121 -21.33 -1.44 -3.38
CA ILE A 121 -20.01 -1.78 -3.92
C ILE A 121 -20.03 -1.82 -5.44
N HIS A 122 -21.06 -2.41 -6.05
CA HIS A 122 -21.22 -2.44 -7.50
C HIS A 122 -21.28 -1.03 -8.10
N GLY A 123 -22.13 -0.16 -7.52
CA GLY A 123 -22.30 1.21 -7.99
C GLY A 123 -21.01 2.02 -7.90
N LEU A 124 -20.30 1.93 -6.77
CA LEU A 124 -19.05 2.66 -6.57
C LEU A 124 -17.95 2.20 -7.52
N LEU A 125 -17.72 0.88 -7.64
CA LEU A 125 -16.70 0.36 -8.55
C LEU A 125 -17.02 0.64 -10.02
N SER A 126 -18.29 0.64 -10.40
CA SER A 126 -18.71 1.03 -11.77
C SER A 126 -18.37 2.50 -12.07
N ALA A 127 -18.54 3.39 -11.09
CA ALA A 127 -18.15 4.79 -11.22
C ALA A 127 -16.63 4.94 -11.37
N VAL A 128 -15.84 4.18 -10.59
CA VAL A 128 -14.37 4.15 -10.71
C VAL A 128 -13.92 3.67 -12.09
N CYS A 129 -14.49 2.58 -12.62
CA CYS A 129 -14.15 2.11 -13.97
C CYS A 129 -14.51 3.14 -15.05
N THR A 130 -15.64 3.81 -14.89
CA THR A 130 -16.07 4.86 -15.83
C THR A 130 -15.08 6.02 -15.84
N ALA A 131 -14.61 6.45 -14.65
CA ALA A 131 -13.61 7.49 -14.52
C ALA A 131 -12.25 7.09 -15.10
N LYS A 132 -11.79 5.85 -14.85
CA LYS A 132 -10.56 5.29 -15.43
C LYS A 132 -10.55 5.40 -16.95
N ASN A 133 -11.66 5.02 -17.58
CA ASN A 133 -11.80 5.01 -19.05
C ASN A 133 -12.00 6.41 -19.66
N ALA A 134 -12.35 7.41 -18.86
CA ALA A 134 -12.56 8.79 -19.30
C ALA A 134 -11.28 9.65 -19.27
N ALA A 135 -10.22 9.20 -18.58
CA ALA A 135 -8.93 9.87 -18.58
C ALA A 135 -8.19 9.58 -19.91
N PRO A 136 -7.81 10.60 -20.71
CA PRO A 136 -7.00 10.36 -21.89
C PRO A 136 -5.61 9.84 -21.49
N ALA A 137 -5.11 8.83 -22.20
CA ALA A 137 -3.77 8.28 -22.02
C ALA A 137 -2.72 9.40 -22.16
N PRO A 138 -1.70 9.49 -21.29
CA PRO A 138 -0.59 10.39 -21.54
C PRO A 138 0.12 9.93 -22.81
N GLU A 139 0.15 10.81 -23.81
CA GLU A 139 0.84 10.59 -25.07
C GLU A 139 2.30 10.22 -24.80
N SER A 140 2.73 9.11 -25.39
CA SER A 140 4.11 8.68 -25.43
C SER A 140 4.97 9.80 -26.01
N VAL A 141 5.87 10.36 -25.20
CA VAL A 141 6.96 11.20 -25.69
C VAL A 141 7.85 10.32 -26.56
N THR A 142 7.68 10.39 -27.87
CA THR A 142 8.71 9.98 -28.81
C THR A 142 9.80 11.04 -28.77
N GLU A 143 10.86 10.77 -28.00
CA GLU A 143 12.13 11.47 -28.17
C GLU A 143 12.70 11.07 -29.54
N GLU A 144 12.40 11.87 -30.56
CA GLU A 144 13.26 11.98 -31.74
C GLU A 144 14.47 12.84 -31.33
N ALA A 145 15.58 12.17 -31.01
CA ALA A 145 16.88 12.80 -30.90
C ALA A 145 17.50 12.87 -32.30
N ASP A 146 17.35 14.02 -32.96
CA ASP A 146 18.18 14.42 -34.09
C ASP A 146 19.40 15.23 -33.62
N GLU A 147 20.46 15.00 -34.37
CA GLU A 147 21.89 15.25 -34.16
C GLU A 147 22.32 16.68 -33.79
N GLU A 148 23.41 16.78 -33.02
CA GLU A 148 24.50 17.66 -33.42
C GLU A 148 25.87 17.13 -32.96
N SER A 149 26.75 17.00 -33.95
CA SER A 149 28.15 16.63 -33.83
C SER A 149 29.01 17.90 -33.74
N SER A 150 30.03 17.92 -32.87
CA SER A 150 31.25 18.70 -33.09
C SER A 150 32.36 18.23 -32.16
N ASP A 151 33.33 17.59 -32.79
CA ASP A 151 34.68 17.30 -32.31
C ASP A 151 35.43 18.61 -31.96
N SER A 152 36.09 18.67 -30.81
CA SER A 152 37.30 19.48 -30.66
C SER A 152 38.16 19.03 -29.47
N ASP A 153 39.44 19.02 -29.77
CA ASP A 153 40.56 18.29 -29.21
C ASP A 153 41.14 18.89 -27.91
N ALA A 154 42.02 18.09 -27.30
CA ALA A 154 42.72 18.20 -26.03
C ALA A 154 43.49 19.51 -25.71
N ALA A 155 43.71 19.76 -24.41
CA ALA A 155 45.06 19.82 -23.81
C ALA A 155 45.04 20.11 -22.29
N ALA A 156 46.07 19.57 -21.64
CA ALA A 156 46.35 19.44 -20.22
C ALA A 156 46.51 20.73 -19.38
N SER A 157 46.24 20.61 -18.07
CA SER A 157 47.21 20.92 -17.01
C SER A 157 46.76 20.37 -15.64
N ASP A 158 47.70 19.71 -14.97
CA ASP A 158 47.64 18.98 -13.70
C ASP A 158 47.77 19.95 -12.47
N PRO A 159 48.05 19.52 -11.22
CA PRO A 159 47.13 19.55 -10.08
C PRO A 159 47.59 20.44 -8.90
N THR A 160 46.68 20.80 -7.99
CA THR A 160 46.92 21.27 -6.60
C THR A 160 45.57 21.14 -5.86
N ASP A 161 45.39 20.67 -4.64
CA ASP A 161 46.20 20.79 -3.42
C ASP A 161 45.64 19.78 -2.38
N GLU A 162 46.50 19.06 -1.67
CA GLU A 162 46.14 18.27 -0.48
C GLU A 162 46.54 19.05 0.79
N GLY A 163 45.68 19.01 1.80
CA GLY A 163 45.98 19.42 3.18
C GLY A 163 44.91 20.39 3.72
N ASP A 164 44.49 20.36 4.98
CA ASP A 164 44.98 19.66 6.15
C ASP A 164 43.98 19.88 7.32
N VAL A 165 43.99 18.92 8.25
CA VAL A 165 43.67 18.93 9.70
C VAL A 165 42.33 19.33 10.34
N SER A 166 42.05 18.49 11.36
CA SER A 166 41.60 18.76 12.74
C SER A 166 40.10 18.54 13.00
N ASP A 167 39.70 17.40 13.59
CA ASP A 167 39.81 16.99 15.00
C ASP A 167 38.95 17.85 15.95
N SER A 168 37.87 17.25 16.48
CA SER A 168 37.71 17.18 17.93
C SER A 168 36.73 16.07 18.32
N SER A 169 37.29 15.07 18.99
CA SER A 169 36.64 14.18 19.92
C SER A 169 35.94 14.92 21.07
N GLY A 170 34.88 14.31 21.61
CA GLY A 170 34.20 14.75 22.83
C GLY A 170 33.36 13.62 23.41
N ALA A 171 34.02 12.74 24.15
CA ALA A 171 33.43 11.65 24.91
C ALA A 171 33.00 12.09 26.32
N SER A 172 32.24 11.20 26.97
CA SER A 172 31.90 11.14 28.41
C SER A 172 30.70 12.02 28.80
N ASP A 173 29.72 11.58 29.58
CA ASP A 173 29.83 10.76 30.79
C ASP A 173 28.46 10.16 31.18
N GLU A 174 28.44 8.88 31.53
CA GLU A 174 27.42 8.18 32.32
C GLU A 174 28.22 7.67 33.55
N PRO A 175 27.78 7.77 34.83
CA PRO A 175 26.69 6.93 35.34
C PRO A 175 25.95 7.36 36.63
N ALA A 176 24.94 6.53 36.97
CA ALA A 176 24.69 5.93 38.29
C ALA A 176 23.31 6.18 38.95
N ALA A 177 22.48 5.13 38.86
CA ALA A 177 21.99 4.30 39.98
C ALA A 177 20.93 4.84 40.98
N PRO A 178 20.18 3.93 41.66
CA PRO A 178 18.76 4.10 41.94
C PRO A 178 18.44 4.44 43.41
N SER A 179 17.22 4.91 43.67
CA SER A 179 16.65 4.98 45.02
C SER A 179 15.42 4.08 45.12
N ALA A 180 15.51 3.11 46.02
CA ALA A 180 14.40 2.35 46.56
C ALA A 180 13.75 3.14 47.70
N GLU A 181 12.43 3.12 47.82
CA GLU A 181 11.78 3.37 49.11
C GLU A 181 10.52 2.52 49.26
N ILE A 182 10.26 2.21 50.52
CA ILE A 182 9.58 1.03 51.05
C ILE A 182 8.11 1.35 51.35
N GLN A 183 7.27 0.32 51.37
CA GLN A 183 5.83 0.37 51.70
C GLN A 183 5.55 0.85 53.14
N PRO A 184 4.25 1.05 53.47
CA PRO A 184 3.67 0.05 54.36
C PRO A 184 2.25 -0.41 54.01
N THR A 185 2.00 -1.65 54.41
CA THR A 185 0.74 -2.38 54.60
C THR A 185 -0.20 -1.65 55.57
N VAL A 186 -1.51 -1.76 55.33
CA VAL A 186 -2.55 -1.65 56.36
C VAL A 186 -3.73 -2.57 56.00
N ASP A 187 -4.27 -3.17 57.06
CA ASP A 187 -5.11 -4.38 57.22
C ASP A 187 -6.19 -4.74 56.17
#